data_AF-A0A8I0HA74-F1
#
_entry.id   AF-A0A8I0HA74-F1
#
_cell.length_a   1.000
_cell.length_b   1.000
_cell.length_c   1.000
_cell.angle_alpha   90.00
_cell.angle_beta   90.00
_cell.angle_gamma   90.00
#
_symmetry.space_group_name_H-M   'P 1'
#
loop_
_entity.id
_entity.type
_entity.pdbx_description
1 polymer ?
#
loop_
_entity_poly.entity_id
_entity_poly.type
_entity_poly.pdbx_seq_one_letter_code
_entity_poly.pdbx_strand_id
1 'polypeptide(L)'
;QVRAIRVMLSGTHEDMMEIEKAGKLDDWCRDSMDWLYRTFGRENVVSAVLHMDEHTPHIHATLVPIVTGERRKAGQKKPKEGGRTYRK
;
A
#
# COMPACT_ATOMS: atom_id res chain seq x y z
N GLN A 1 -9.21 12.45 -7.45
CA GLN A 1 -8.69 11.16 -7.93
C GLN A 1 -8.12 10.46 -6.71
N VAL A 2 -8.81 9.43 -6.23
CA VAL A 2 -8.23 8.49 -5.27
C VAL A 2 -7.31 7.57 -6.08
N ARG A 3 -6.07 7.40 -5.66
CA ARG A 3 -5.15 6.42 -6.25
C ARG A 3 -5.00 5.30 -5.24
N ALA A 4 -5.59 4.15 -5.54
CA ALA A 4 -5.34 2.95 -4.76
C ALA A 4 -3.92 2.45 -5.07
N ILE A 5 -3.20 1.99 -4.06
CA ILE A 5 -1.88 1.37 -4.19
C ILE A 5 -2.09 -0.13 -3.98
N ARG A 6 -1.70 -0.94 -4.95
CA ARG A 6 -1.72 -2.40 -4.81
C ARG A 6 -0.31 -2.87 -4.46
N VAL A 7 -0.20 -3.67 -3.40
CA VAL A 7 1.03 -4.29 -2.93
C VAL A 7 0.89 -5.79 -3.10
N MET A 8 1.94 -6.43 -3.60
CA MET A 8 2.07 -7.89 -3.66
C MET A 8 3.12 -8.31 -2.63
N LEU A 9 2.77 -9.24 -1.75
CA LEU A 9 3.68 -9.84 -0.78
C LEU A 9 3.84 -11.31 -1.15
N SER A 10 5.08 -11.72 -1.41
CA SER A 10 5.43 -13.11 -1.68
C SER A 10 6.89 -13.35 -1.28
N GLY A 11 7.28 -14.62 -1.21
CA GLY A 11 8.65 -15.08 -1.00
C GLY A 11 9.24 -15.70 -2.25
N THR A 12 10.37 -16.39 -2.10
CA THR A 12 10.84 -17.29 -3.15
C THR A 12 9.87 -18.47 -3.29
N HIS A 13 9.84 -19.12 -4.46
CA HIS A 13 8.99 -20.29 -4.68
C HIS A 13 9.28 -21.39 -3.65
N GLU A 14 10.55 -21.66 -3.38
CA GLU A 14 10.97 -22.68 -2.41
C GLU A 14 10.48 -22.34 -1.00
N ASP A 15 10.70 -21.12 -0.52
CA ASP A 15 10.27 -20.69 0.83
C ASP A 15 8.75 -20.76 0.99
N MET A 16 7.98 -20.30 -0.01
CA MET A 16 6.52 -20.32 0.08
C MET A 16 5.97 -21.75 0.08
N MET A 17 6.57 -22.65 -0.71
CA MET A 17 6.23 -24.07 -0.72
C MET A 17 6.57 -24.76 0.60
N GLU A 18 7.68 -24.37 1.25
CA GLU A 18 8.03 -24.88 2.58
C GLU A 18 7.05 -24.41 3.65
N ILE A 19 6.67 -23.13 3.63
CA ILE A 19 5.68 -22.54 4.56
C ILE A 19 4.32 -23.22 4.39
N GLU A 20 3.90 -23.48 3.15
CA GLU A 20 2.67 -24.22 2.84
C GLU A 20 2.74 -25.65 3.37
N LYS A 21 3.79 -26.41 3.03
CA LYS A 21 3.98 -27.79 3.51
C LYS A 21 4.05 -27.88 5.03
N ALA A 22 4.61 -26.86 5.68
CA ALA A 22 4.69 -26.77 7.14
C ALA A 22 3.36 -26.35 7.80
N GLY A 23 2.33 -26.00 7.02
CA GLY A 23 1.05 -25.51 7.55
C GLY A 23 1.16 -24.14 8.22
N LYS A 24 2.19 -23.35 7.89
CA LYS A 24 2.50 -22.05 8.51
C LYS A 24 1.99 -20.84 7.71
N LEU A 25 1.15 -21.08 6.70
CA LEU A 25 0.59 -20.00 5.87
C LEU A 25 -0.23 -19.00 6.69
N ASP A 26 -0.97 -19.47 7.70
CA ASP A 26 -1.75 -18.60 8.57
C ASP A 26 -0.86 -17.63 9.36
N ASP A 27 0.26 -18.13 9.88
CA ASP A 27 1.22 -17.30 10.62
C ASP A 27 1.90 -16.29 9.68
N TRP A 28 2.29 -16.73 8.49
CA TRP A 28 2.83 -15.85 7.46
C TRP A 28 1.83 -14.77 7.02
N CYS A 29 0.55 -15.11 6.91
CA CYS A 29 -0.51 -14.15 6.61
C CYS A 29 -0.69 -13.12 7.74
N ARG A 30 -0.67 -13.57 9.00
CA ARG A 30 -0.75 -12.65 10.16
C ARG A 30 0.43 -11.70 10.20
N ASP A 31 1.65 -12.20 10.02
CA ASP A 31 2.86 -11.38 10.01
C ASP A 31 2.85 -10.38 8.85
N SER A 32 2.40 -10.80 7.68
CA SER A 32 2.24 -9.94 6.49
C SER A 32 1.22 -8.82 6.74
N MET A 33 0.09 -9.14 7.38
CA MET A 33 -0.93 -8.15 7.75
C MET A 33 -0.43 -7.18 8.82
N ASP A 34 0.28 -7.66 9.83
CA ASP A 34 0.89 -6.82 10.85
C ASP A 34 1.92 -5.86 10.26
N TRP A 35 2.72 -6.32 9.31
CA TRP A 35 3.65 -5.46 8.57
C TRP A 35 2.91 -4.39 7.76
N LEU A 36 1.81 -4.73 7.07
CA LEU A 36 0.98 -3.78 6.32
C LEU A 36 0.39 -2.71 7.25
N TYR A 37 -0.12 -3.12 8.40
CA TYR A 37 -0.69 -2.19 9.39
C TYR A 37 0.35 -1.26 10.00
N ARG A 38 1.55 -1.75 10.29
CA ARG A 38 2.64 -0.93 10.83
C ARG A 38 3.20 0.04 9.79
N THR A 39 3.28 -0.38 8.53
CA THR A 39 3.88 0.40 7.45
C THR A 39 2.94 1.46 6.90
N PHE A 40 1.68 1.08 6.65
CA PHE A 40 0.72 1.94 5.98
C PHE A 40 -0.37 2.47 6.90
N GLY A 41 -0.48 1.99 8.13
CA GLY A 41 -1.58 2.30 9.02
C GLY A 41 -2.79 1.43 8.73
N ARG A 42 -3.44 0.93 9.79
CA ARG A 42 -4.57 0.00 9.69
C ARG A 42 -5.74 0.57 8.89
N GLU A 43 -6.01 1.86 9.03
CA GLU A 43 -7.09 2.57 8.32
C GLU A 43 -6.88 2.65 6.80
N ASN A 44 -5.64 2.52 6.33
CA ASN A 44 -5.31 2.61 4.91
C ASN A 44 -5.35 1.26 4.21
N VAL A 45 -5.44 0.14 4.93
CA VAL A 45 -5.54 -1.21 4.36
C VAL A 45 -7.01 -1.56 4.14
N VAL A 46 -7.43 -1.71 2.89
CA VAL A 46 -8.84 -1.96 2.53
C VAL A 46 -9.12 -3.45 2.29
N SER A 47 -8.17 -4.16 1.70
CA SER A 47 -8.32 -5.58 1.38
C SER A 47 -6.95 -6.24 1.32
N ALA A 48 -6.87 -7.50 1.75
CA ALA A 48 -5.72 -8.37 1.53
C ALA A 48 -6.24 -9.77 1.20
N VAL A 49 -5.82 -10.30 0.04
CA VAL A 49 -6.28 -11.60 -0.47
C VAL A 49 -5.09 -12.51 -0.64
N LEU A 50 -5.14 -13.69 -0.04
CA LEU A 50 -4.18 -14.76 -0.26
C LEU A 50 -4.57 -15.55 -1.52
N HIS A 51 -3.64 -15.67 -2.46
CA HIS A 51 -3.76 -16.52 -3.63
C HIS A 51 -2.90 -17.76 -3.41
N MET A 52 -3.53 -18.93 -3.47
CA MET A 52 -2.91 -20.26 -3.32
C MET A 52 -3.08 -21.12 -4.57
N ASP A 53 -3.87 -20.66 -5.53
CA ASP A 53 -4.20 -21.34 -6.78
C ASP A 53 -3.14 -21.14 -7.87
N GLU A 54 -2.14 -20.31 -7.61
CA GLU A 54 -1.03 -20.04 -8.50
C GLU A 54 0.24 -20.81 -8.11
N HIS A 55 1.29 -20.77 -8.95
CA HIS A 55 2.54 -21.50 -8.73
C HIS A 55 3.26 -21.17 -7.41
N THR A 56 3.06 -19.97 -6.88
CA THR A 56 3.67 -19.52 -5.63
C THR A 56 2.62 -18.78 -4.81
N PRO A 57 2.35 -19.21 -3.56
CA PRO A 57 1.45 -18.48 -2.68
C PRO A 57 1.86 -17.01 -2.52
N HIS A 58 0.91 -16.09 -2.64
CA HIS A 58 1.17 -14.65 -2.51
C HIS A 58 -0.07 -13.88 -2.03
N ILE A 59 0.16 -12.75 -1.37
CA ILE A 59 -0.90 -11.86 -0.88
C ILE A 59 -0.98 -10.62 -1.77
N HIS A 60 -2.19 -10.33 -2.22
CA HIS A 60 -2.54 -9.08 -2.86
C HIS A 60 -3.23 -8.14 -1.87
N ALA A 61 -2.52 -7.10 -1.44
CA ALA A 61 -3.05 -6.05 -0.58
C ALA A 61 -3.42 -4.80 -1.39
N THR A 62 -4.59 -4.22 -1.09
CA THR A 62 -5.05 -2.95 -1.65
C THR A 62 -5.08 -1.90 -0.55
N LEU A 63 -4.33 -0.83 -0.78
CA LEU A 63 -4.16 0.29 0.13
C LEU A 63 -4.83 1.54 -0.45
N VAL A 64 -5.58 2.26 0.35
CA VAL A 64 -6.14 3.56 0.00
C VAL A 64 -5.60 4.59 0.99
N PRO A 65 -4.68 5.48 0.58
CA PRO A 65 -4.14 6.48 1.50
C PRO A 65 -5.21 7.53 1.81
N ILE A 66 -5.68 7.54 3.06
CA ILE A 66 -6.60 8.55 3.58
C ILE A 66 -5.77 9.80 3.88
N VAL A 67 -5.85 10.80 2.99
CA VAL A 67 -5.20 12.09 3.21
C VAL A 67 -6.16 12.97 4.03
N THR A 68 -5.93 13.07 5.34
CA THR A 68 -6.70 13.95 6.25
C THR A 68 -6.31 15.43 6.14
N GLY A 69 -5.18 15.74 5.48
CA GLY A 69 -4.76 17.11 5.20
C GLY A 69 -5.45 17.70 3.96
N GLU A 70 -5.76 19.00 3.98
CA GLU A 70 -6.25 19.73 2.82
C GLU A 70 -5.43 19.39 1.58
N ARG A 71 -6.09 18.81 0.58
CA ARG A 71 -5.49 18.45 -0.70
C ARG A 71 -4.91 19.71 -1.33
N ARG A 72 -3.58 19.85 -1.32
CA ARG A 72 -2.90 20.84 -2.17
C ARG A 72 -3.18 20.49 -3.62
N LYS A 73 -4.18 21.14 -4.22
CA LYS A 73 -4.36 21.12 -5.67
C LYS A 73 -3.05 21.63 -6.27
N ALA A 74 -2.38 20.79 -7.08
CA ALA A 74 -1.29 21.25 -7.94
C ALA A 74 -1.87 22.38 -8.81
N GLY A 75 -1.54 23.63 -8.46
CA GLY A 75 -2.14 24.84 -9.04
C GLY A 75 -2.39 25.98 -8.06
N GLN A 76 -2.50 25.74 -6.75
CA GLN A 76 -2.58 26.83 -5.77
C GLN A 76 -1.18 27.28 -5.37
N LYS A 77 -0.53 28.06 -6.24
CA LYS A 77 0.42 29.06 -5.74
C LYS A 77 -0.41 30.01 -4.87
N LYS A 78 -0.16 30.05 -3.55
CA LYS A 78 -0.63 31.16 -2.73
C LYS A 78 -0.14 32.44 -3.43
N PRO A 79 -1.00 33.41 -3.78
CA PRO A 79 -0.50 34.72 -4.14
C PRO A 79 0.26 35.22 -2.91
N LYS A 80 1.58 35.35 -3.01
CA LYS A 80 2.30 36.19 -2.06
C LYS A 80 1.76 37.59 -2.31
N GLU A 81 1.06 38.16 -1.34
CA GLU A 81 0.83 39.60 -1.31
C GLU A 81 2.17 40.31 -1.44
N GLY A 82 2.26 41.18 -2.45
CA GLY A 82 3.36 42.12 -2.63
C GLY A 82 4.56 41.60 -3.43
N GLY A 83 4.66 42.01 -4.70
CA GLY A 83 5.97 42.03 -5.37
C GLY A 83 6.01 41.93 -6.90
N ARG A 84 5.52 42.97 -7.59
CA ARG A 84 5.88 43.46 -8.94
C ARG A 84 5.74 42.50 -10.15
N THR A 85 4.79 42.85 -11.01
CA THR A 85 4.75 42.46 -12.42
C THR A 85 5.89 43.13 -13.20
N TYR A 86 6.63 42.38 -14.00
CA TYR A 86 7.37 42.93 -15.14
C TYR A 86 6.96 42.18 -16.41
N ARG A 87 6.54 42.95 -17.40
CA ARG A 87 6.27 42.53 -18.77
C ARG A 87 7.23 43.31 -19.66
N LYS A 88 8.06 42.61 -20.42
CA LYS A 88 8.57 43.06 -21.71
C LYS A 88 8.95 41.82 -22.51
#